data_AF-A0A661SPE3-F1
#
_entry.id   AF-A0A661SPE3-F1
#
_cell.length_a   1.000
_cell.length_b   1.000
_cell.length_c   1.000
_cell.angle_alpha   90.00
_cell.angle_beta   90.00
_cell.angle_gamma   90.00
#
_symmetry.space_group_name_H-M   'P 1'
#
loop_
_entity.id
_entity.type
_entity.pdbx_description
1 polymer ?
#
loop_
_entity_poly.entity_id
_entity_poly.type
_entity_poly.pdbx_seq_one_letter_code
_entity_poly.pdbx_strand_id
1 'polypeptide(L)'
;MSVDEKMKWLKEKAAGKKITESDTEELLKILIQDIHNGSNLLLRNIFKEVKSFTPEAVADWISNIWPQLEEKARSGVKEQLFDKNLANKDPYHKLRLNLSTRLIRTDSNASWQILSRACQSACDNKDGLPTQPFCRALQNVMLRKKNPSLIQIHQKQSEKIIICGFCAVFGIQKNKAMQPEMQQKVLEWAVSAPFFPELPGIVRESLKRELMNWPMKMFPELKSLVRRFPESLKKDVVQSLPVFQKTVQTPMNRESSPVKLPEKREDVPQQAPIPEKQAGGNGDHHHNDLSFWADHIDKLERKCKKFEKESEEARQQIQSLKAGKEQLVKKSEDDRREIGKLREVKERLNGKAEALEDSLKYERGKNATQENKIQDLNRKLCDVEKKHATLGQEIQHLKEIHQAEIQRLNQRIDGEVQYHVDVLKNRIASALLSDCKDMQKIEKIRHSAELCENLHITLKTIFKKLSREGIKF
;
A
#
# COMPACT_ATOMS: atom_id res chain seq x y z
N MET A 1 8.36 39.36 17.52
CA MET A 1 7.66 38.46 18.46
C MET A 1 8.41 37.14 18.57
N SER A 2 8.63 36.66 19.79
CA SER A 2 9.10 35.30 20.09
C SER A 2 8.05 34.25 19.72
N VAL A 3 8.42 32.96 19.71
CA VAL A 3 7.45 31.87 19.46
C VAL A 3 6.41 31.79 20.57
N ASP A 4 6.79 32.04 21.82
CA ASP A 4 5.86 32.05 22.95
C ASP A 4 4.88 33.22 22.89
N GLU A 5 5.31 34.41 22.45
CA GLU A 5 4.42 35.53 22.17
C GLU A 5 3.43 35.22 21.03
N LYS A 6 3.91 34.58 19.94
CA LYS A 6 3.06 34.11 18.84
C LYS A 6 2.00 33.10 19.32
N MET A 7 2.40 32.14 20.14
CA MET A 7 1.51 31.10 20.68
C MET A 7 0.57 31.62 21.78
N LYS A 8 0.98 32.62 22.56
CA LYS A 8 0.15 33.28 23.57
C LYS A 8 -0.93 34.15 22.92
N TRP A 9 -0.55 35.02 21.99
CA TRP A 9 -1.47 35.83 21.18
C TRP A 9 -2.52 34.95 20.48
N LEU A 10 -2.10 33.79 19.97
CA LEU A 10 -2.95 32.77 19.38
C LEU A 10 -4.04 32.25 20.32
N LYS A 11 -3.64 31.89 21.55
CA LYS A 11 -4.55 31.38 22.58
C LYS A 11 -5.54 32.45 23.02
N GLU A 12 -5.07 33.69 23.20
CA GLU A 12 -5.90 34.84 23.56
C GLU A 12 -6.97 35.12 22.48
N LYS A 13 -6.57 35.12 21.20
CA LYS A 13 -7.51 35.29 20.07
C LYS A 13 -8.47 34.12 19.89
N ALA A 14 -8.01 32.88 20.02
CA ALA A 14 -8.86 31.70 19.93
C ALA A 14 -9.86 31.58 21.10
N ALA A 15 -9.50 32.05 22.31
CA ALA A 15 -10.41 32.16 23.45
C ALA A 15 -11.51 33.22 23.23
N GLY A 16 -11.24 34.28 22.45
CA GLY A 16 -12.16 35.37 22.10
C GLY A 16 -13.35 35.01 21.20
N LYS A 17 -13.62 33.72 20.94
CA LYS A 17 -14.78 33.15 20.23
C LYS A 17 -15.01 33.50 18.75
N LYS A 18 -14.32 34.47 18.13
CA LYS A 18 -14.28 34.61 16.66
C LYS A 18 -12.96 35.21 16.18
N ILE A 19 -12.21 34.41 15.41
CA ILE A 19 -11.07 34.85 14.62
C ILE A 19 -11.61 35.56 13.37
N THR A 20 -11.18 36.79 13.14
CA THR A 20 -11.55 37.59 11.97
C THR A 20 -10.64 37.28 10.78
N GLU A 21 -11.02 37.67 9.55
CA GLU A 21 -10.14 37.53 8.39
C GLU A 21 -8.79 38.26 8.60
N SER A 22 -8.80 39.43 9.25
CA SER A 22 -7.58 40.15 9.62
C SER A 22 -6.67 39.37 10.58
N ASP A 23 -7.23 38.72 11.62
CA ASP A 23 -6.46 37.83 12.50
C ASP A 23 -5.88 36.62 11.72
N THR A 24 -6.61 36.20 10.69
CA THR A 24 -6.26 35.08 9.82
C THR A 24 -5.06 35.43 8.92
N GLU A 25 -4.99 36.67 8.41
CA GLU A 25 -3.86 37.21 7.65
C GLU A 25 -2.64 37.53 8.53
N GLU A 26 -2.84 38.05 9.74
CA GLU A 26 -1.77 38.27 10.72
C GLU A 26 -1.08 36.92 11.04
N LEU A 27 -1.90 35.88 11.24
CA LEU A 27 -1.43 34.51 11.41
C LEU A 27 -0.69 33.97 10.19
N LEU A 28 -1.17 34.28 8.99
CA LEU A 28 -0.49 33.91 7.75
C LEU A 28 0.94 34.46 7.74
N LYS A 29 1.14 35.76 8.00
CA LYS A 29 2.47 36.40 8.07
C LYS A 29 3.34 35.74 9.13
N ILE A 30 2.78 35.52 10.33
CA ILE A 30 3.46 34.87 11.45
C ILE A 30 3.94 33.45 11.11
N LEU A 31 3.12 32.68 10.38
CA LEU A 31 3.40 31.31 9.95
C LEU A 31 4.41 31.25 8.81
N ILE A 32 4.29 32.15 7.82
CA ILE A 32 5.27 32.33 6.74
C ILE A 32 6.66 32.61 7.33
N GLN A 33 6.74 33.50 8.32
CA GLN A 33 8.00 33.85 8.97
C GLN A 33 8.55 32.69 9.84
N ASP A 34 7.68 31.89 10.48
CA ASP A 34 8.08 30.70 11.24
C ASP A 34 8.60 29.56 10.36
N ILE A 35 8.06 29.45 9.14
CA ILE A 35 8.53 28.53 8.09
C ILE A 35 9.90 28.98 7.54
N HIS A 36 10.05 30.26 7.19
CA HIS A 36 11.34 30.82 6.74
C HIS A 36 12.44 30.66 7.80
N ASN A 37 12.12 30.91 9.07
CA ASN A 37 13.05 30.76 10.18
C ASN A 37 13.33 29.28 10.54
N GLY A 38 12.71 28.30 9.88
CA GLY A 38 12.94 26.86 10.10
C GLY A 38 12.33 26.29 11.40
N SER A 39 11.83 27.14 12.30
CA SER A 39 11.18 26.76 13.57
C SER A 39 9.96 25.85 13.34
N ASN A 40 9.07 26.27 12.43
CA ASN A 40 7.83 25.56 12.05
C ASN A 40 6.89 25.16 13.22
N LEU A 41 7.15 25.57 14.47
CA LEU A 41 6.40 25.20 15.69
C LEU A 41 4.91 25.53 15.62
N LEU A 42 4.53 26.51 14.80
CA LEU A 42 3.13 26.86 14.56
C LEU A 42 2.37 25.79 13.77
N LEU A 43 2.96 25.21 12.73
CA LEU A 43 2.31 24.16 11.91
C LEU A 43 1.95 22.92 12.76
N ARG A 44 2.80 22.62 13.75
CA ARG A 44 2.62 21.54 14.75
C ARG A 44 1.38 21.68 15.63
N ASN A 45 0.90 22.91 15.83
CA ASN A 45 -0.11 23.25 16.82
C ASN A 45 -1.34 23.97 16.24
N ILE A 46 -1.31 24.38 14.97
CA ILE A 46 -2.35 25.18 14.32
C ILE A 46 -3.78 24.63 14.55
N PHE A 47 -4.02 23.34 14.31
CA PHE A 47 -5.36 22.73 14.51
C PHE A 47 -5.68 22.39 15.98
N LYS A 48 -4.72 22.49 16.91
CA LYS A 48 -4.98 22.32 18.36
C LYS A 48 -5.46 23.64 18.97
N GLU A 49 -4.72 24.72 18.66
CA GLU A 49 -4.94 26.05 19.23
C GLU A 49 -6.04 26.81 18.47
N VAL A 50 -6.23 26.53 17.18
CA VAL A 50 -7.14 27.29 16.31
C VAL A 50 -8.16 26.39 15.62
N LYS A 51 -9.35 26.29 16.22
CA LYS A 51 -10.46 25.45 15.71
C LYS A 51 -11.10 25.95 14.41
N SER A 52 -10.88 27.21 14.02
CA SER A 52 -11.40 27.78 12.76
C SER A 52 -10.60 27.36 11.52
N PHE A 53 -9.36 26.87 11.67
CA PHE A 53 -8.57 26.48 10.51
C PHE A 53 -8.99 25.14 9.92
N THR A 54 -9.35 25.19 8.63
CA THR A 54 -9.56 23.99 7.81
C THR A 54 -8.22 23.50 7.24
N PRO A 55 -8.02 22.18 7.11
CA PRO A 55 -6.87 21.63 6.40
C PRO A 55 -6.75 22.12 4.95
N GLU A 56 -7.89 22.45 4.34
CA GLU A 56 -8.00 23.04 3.02
C GLU A 56 -7.33 24.42 2.96
N ALA A 57 -7.68 25.35 3.86
CA ALA A 57 -7.11 26.70 3.88
C ALA A 57 -5.59 26.69 4.14
N VAL A 58 -5.15 25.92 5.14
CA VAL A 58 -3.71 25.80 5.46
C VAL A 58 -2.91 25.23 4.28
N ALA A 59 -3.50 24.32 3.50
CA ALA A 59 -2.86 23.83 2.27
C ALA A 59 -2.86 24.85 1.11
N ASP A 60 -3.86 25.75 0.97
CA ASP A 60 -3.79 26.84 -0.02
C ASP A 60 -2.55 27.69 0.26
N TRP A 61 -2.41 28.10 1.51
CA TRP A 61 -1.38 28.99 2.00
C TRP A 61 0.03 28.45 1.77
N ILE A 62 0.29 27.21 2.22
CA ILE A 62 1.57 26.56 2.01
C ILE A 62 1.86 26.40 0.51
N SER A 63 0.85 26.10 -0.32
CA SER A 63 1.05 25.97 -1.77
C SER A 63 1.32 27.30 -2.48
N ASN A 64 0.72 28.40 -2.02
CA ASN A 64 0.90 29.74 -2.59
C ASN A 64 2.30 30.29 -2.32
N ILE A 65 2.85 30.04 -1.12
CA ILE A 65 4.21 30.48 -0.75
C ILE A 65 5.30 29.50 -1.20
N TRP A 66 4.96 28.25 -1.54
CA TRP A 66 5.91 27.19 -1.88
C TRP A 66 7.03 27.59 -2.87
N PRO A 67 6.74 28.33 -3.96
CA PRO A 67 7.78 28.76 -4.90
C PRO A 67 8.81 29.71 -4.29
N GLN A 68 8.39 30.51 -3.30
CA GLN A 68 9.21 31.51 -2.61
C GLN A 68 10.06 30.91 -1.47
N LEU A 69 9.67 29.74 -0.96
CA LEU A 69 10.41 29.06 0.10
C LEU A 69 11.75 28.49 -0.41
N GLU A 70 12.82 28.70 0.33
CA GLU A 70 14.09 27.98 0.14
C GLU A 70 13.93 26.48 0.43
N GLU A 71 14.82 25.64 -0.14
CA GLU A 71 14.71 24.18 0.03
C GLU A 71 14.85 23.72 1.49
N LYS A 72 15.59 24.48 2.32
CA LYS A 72 15.66 24.25 3.77
C LYS A 72 14.31 24.46 4.45
N ALA A 73 13.58 25.51 4.09
CA ALA A 73 12.25 25.79 4.60
C ALA A 73 11.22 24.77 4.09
N ARG A 74 11.26 24.41 2.80
CA ARG A 74 10.43 23.34 2.22
C ARG A 74 10.66 21.99 2.91
N SER A 75 11.91 21.67 3.23
CA SER A 75 12.29 20.46 3.97
C SER A 75 11.74 20.48 5.40
N GLY A 76 11.85 21.59 6.13
CA GLY A 76 11.26 21.76 7.46
C GLY A 76 9.74 21.60 7.47
N VAL A 77 9.04 22.13 6.46
CA VAL A 77 7.59 21.90 6.29
C VAL A 77 7.28 20.42 6.06
N LYS A 78 8.04 19.73 5.18
CA LYS A 78 7.90 18.28 4.96
C LYS A 78 8.10 17.51 6.28
N GLU A 79 9.14 17.78 7.05
CA GLU A 79 9.40 17.09 8.33
C GLU A 79 8.26 17.28 9.34
N GLN A 80 7.78 18.50 9.51
CA GLN A 80 6.72 18.84 10.45
C GLN A 80 5.36 18.23 10.08
N LEU A 81 5.04 18.16 8.77
CA LEU A 81 3.85 17.46 8.29
C LEU A 81 3.86 15.97 8.67
N PHE A 82 5.02 15.36 8.86
CA PHE A 82 5.21 13.94 9.18
C PHE A 82 5.74 13.67 10.59
N ASP A 83 5.58 14.64 11.51
CA ASP A 83 5.86 14.42 12.94
C ASP A 83 5.05 13.24 13.50
N LYS A 84 5.70 12.33 14.22
CA LYS A 84 5.07 11.14 14.82
C LYS A 84 3.88 11.49 15.72
N ASN A 85 3.91 12.64 16.41
CA ASN A 85 2.82 13.13 17.27
C ASN A 85 1.57 13.62 16.51
N LEU A 86 1.70 13.79 15.19
CA LEU A 86 0.68 14.30 14.26
C LEU A 86 0.36 13.29 13.14
N ALA A 87 1.11 12.19 13.05
CA ALA A 87 1.02 11.19 11.99
C ALA A 87 -0.41 10.65 11.79
N ASN A 88 -1.12 10.36 12.88
CA ASN A 88 -2.40 9.63 12.87
C ASN A 88 -3.63 10.50 13.21
N LYS A 89 -3.59 11.80 12.90
CA LYS A 89 -4.70 12.74 13.18
C LYS A 89 -5.40 13.18 11.89
N ASP A 90 -6.72 13.02 11.84
CA ASP A 90 -7.60 13.37 10.70
C ASP A 90 -7.31 14.73 10.03
N PRO A 91 -7.14 15.85 10.76
CA PRO A 91 -6.82 17.14 10.14
C PRO A 91 -5.51 17.10 9.36
N TYR A 92 -4.50 16.37 9.85
CA TYR A 92 -3.19 16.25 9.20
C TYR A 92 -3.20 15.26 8.04
N HIS A 93 -4.03 14.20 8.09
CA HIS A 93 -4.29 13.37 6.90
C HIS A 93 -4.88 14.22 5.77
N LYS A 94 -5.91 15.03 6.05
CA LYS A 94 -6.50 15.96 5.06
C LYS A 94 -5.49 17.01 4.59
N LEU A 95 -4.70 17.60 5.49
CA LEU A 95 -3.71 18.63 5.15
C LEU A 95 -2.68 18.11 4.14
N ARG A 96 -2.09 16.94 4.39
CA ARG A 96 -1.10 16.31 3.49
C ARG A 96 -1.67 16.07 2.09
N LEU A 97 -2.91 15.56 2.01
CA LEU A 97 -3.56 15.25 0.74
C LEU A 97 -4.01 16.51 -0.03
N ASN A 98 -4.52 17.53 0.66
CA ASN A 98 -4.87 18.82 0.07
C ASN A 98 -3.62 19.54 -0.45
N LEU A 99 -2.53 19.54 0.34
CA LEU A 99 -1.27 20.15 -0.06
C LEU A 99 -0.64 19.42 -1.26
N SER A 100 -0.59 18.08 -1.23
CA SER A 100 -0.16 17.29 -2.38
C SER A 100 -0.97 17.66 -3.63
N THR A 101 -2.31 17.67 -3.55
CA THR A 101 -3.20 18.08 -4.66
C THR A 101 -2.81 19.44 -5.26
N ARG A 102 -2.56 20.45 -4.43
CA ARG A 102 -2.24 21.80 -4.92
C ARG A 102 -0.84 21.89 -5.52
N LEU A 103 0.13 21.17 -4.96
CA LEU A 103 1.50 21.16 -5.46
C LEU A 103 1.68 20.39 -6.77
N ILE A 104 0.71 19.58 -7.24
CA ILE A 104 0.81 18.81 -8.51
C ILE A 104 1.32 19.67 -9.68
N ARG A 105 0.84 20.92 -9.78
CA ARG A 105 1.15 21.83 -10.90
C ARG A 105 2.40 22.70 -10.68
N THR A 106 2.73 23.04 -9.43
CA THR A 106 3.82 23.97 -9.10
C THR A 106 5.12 23.24 -8.74
N ASP A 107 5.02 22.08 -8.08
CA ASP A 107 6.14 21.22 -7.70
C ASP A 107 5.66 19.76 -7.64
N SER A 108 5.65 19.11 -8.81
CA SER A 108 5.19 17.71 -8.95
C SER A 108 6.02 16.71 -8.13
N ASN A 109 7.29 17.02 -7.86
CA ASN A 109 8.17 16.20 -7.03
C ASN A 109 7.80 16.31 -5.55
N ALA A 110 7.62 17.52 -5.00
CA ALA A 110 7.13 17.69 -3.63
C ALA A 110 5.72 17.12 -3.44
N SER A 111 4.83 17.30 -4.43
CA SER A 111 3.51 16.66 -4.46
C SER A 111 3.60 15.14 -4.30
N TRP A 112 4.45 14.49 -5.11
CA TRP A 112 4.68 13.04 -5.05
C TRP A 112 5.32 12.61 -3.73
N GLN A 113 6.35 13.33 -3.24
CA GLN A 113 7.03 13.03 -1.98
C GLN A 113 6.05 13.07 -0.79
N ILE A 114 5.21 14.10 -0.72
CA ILE A 114 4.20 14.26 0.34
C ILE A 114 3.15 13.15 0.25
N LEU A 115 2.63 12.83 -0.95
CA LEU A 115 1.67 11.74 -1.09
C LEU A 115 2.28 10.38 -0.73
N SER A 116 3.47 10.07 -1.27
CA SER A 116 4.17 8.80 -1.04
C SER A 116 4.42 8.58 0.45
N ARG A 117 4.93 9.60 1.16
CA ARG A 117 5.15 9.53 2.61
C ARG A 117 3.85 9.46 3.41
N ALA A 118 2.76 10.09 2.96
CA ALA A 118 1.44 9.97 3.57
C ALA A 118 0.83 8.57 3.42
N CYS A 119 0.96 7.96 2.25
CA CYS A 119 0.53 6.59 2.01
C CYS A 119 1.41 5.56 2.73
N GLN A 120 2.72 5.79 2.83
CA GLN A 120 3.63 4.98 3.64
C GLN A 120 3.21 4.99 5.10
N SER A 121 3.12 6.17 5.74
CA SER A 121 2.73 6.28 7.15
C SER A 121 1.31 5.79 7.46
N ALA A 122 0.41 5.78 6.47
CA ALA A 122 -0.91 5.15 6.64
C ALA A 122 -0.84 3.61 6.66
N CYS A 123 0.12 3.02 5.94
CA CYS A 123 0.34 1.58 5.82
C CYS A 123 1.41 1.02 6.77
N ASP A 124 2.10 1.85 7.56
CA ASP A 124 3.13 1.42 8.55
C ASP A 124 2.52 0.76 9.81
N ASN A 125 1.32 0.19 9.72
CA ASN A 125 0.65 -0.54 10.79
C ASN A 125 0.79 -2.07 10.60
N LYS A 126 0.38 -2.85 11.61
CA LYS A 126 0.56 -4.32 11.63
C LYS A 126 -0.05 -5.04 10.42
N ASP A 127 -1.13 -4.50 9.87
CA ASP A 127 -1.88 -5.13 8.77
C ASP A 127 -1.39 -4.67 7.38
N GLY A 128 -0.47 -3.69 7.32
CA GLY A 128 0.04 -3.13 6.05
C GLY A 128 -0.99 -2.30 5.27
N LEU A 129 -2.09 -1.89 5.91
CA LEU A 129 -3.27 -1.30 5.25
C LEU A 129 -3.63 0.09 5.82
N PRO A 130 -4.01 1.06 4.98
CA PRO A 130 -4.41 2.40 5.45
C PRO A 130 -5.64 2.36 6.35
N THR A 131 -5.63 3.20 7.37
CA THR A 131 -6.77 3.35 8.31
C THR A 131 -8.03 3.88 7.61
N GLN A 132 -9.20 3.55 8.17
CA GLN A 132 -10.50 4.01 7.67
C GLN A 132 -10.58 5.54 7.48
N PRO A 133 -10.10 6.39 8.43
CA PRO A 133 -10.15 7.84 8.25
C PRO A 133 -9.22 8.33 7.14
N PHE A 134 -8.03 7.73 6.98
CA PHE A 134 -7.14 8.03 5.84
C PHE A 134 -7.79 7.68 4.51
N CYS A 135 -8.43 6.50 4.41
CA CYS A 135 -9.17 6.10 3.21
C CYS A 135 -10.28 7.10 2.85
N ARG A 136 -11.06 7.56 3.86
CA ARG A 136 -12.08 8.61 3.66
C ARG A 136 -11.46 9.94 3.24
N ALA A 137 -10.32 10.33 3.79
CA ALA A 137 -9.61 11.55 3.38
C ALA A 137 -9.14 11.43 1.92
N LEU A 138 -8.60 10.28 1.51
CA LEU A 138 -8.17 10.02 0.13
C LEU A 138 -9.34 10.05 -0.86
N GLN A 139 -10.47 9.38 -0.54
CA GLN A 139 -11.73 9.47 -1.29
C GLN A 139 -12.17 10.94 -1.47
N ASN A 140 -12.21 11.70 -0.37
CA ASN A 140 -12.79 13.04 -0.34
C ASN A 140 -11.89 14.14 -0.92
N VAL A 141 -10.57 13.94 -0.97
CA VAL A 141 -9.61 14.95 -1.46
C VAL A 141 -9.09 14.60 -2.85
N MET A 142 -8.52 13.40 -3.01
CA MET A 142 -7.77 13.01 -4.22
C MET A 142 -8.64 12.37 -5.31
N LEU A 143 -9.83 11.86 -4.97
CA LEU A 143 -10.66 11.00 -5.84
C LEU A 143 -12.04 11.60 -6.18
N ARG A 144 -12.17 12.94 -6.17
CA ARG A 144 -13.44 13.61 -6.50
C ARG A 144 -13.88 13.39 -7.96
N LYS A 145 -15.20 13.36 -8.18
CA LYS A 145 -15.88 12.75 -9.34
C LYS A 145 -15.38 13.10 -10.74
N LYS A 146 -15.05 14.37 -11.05
CA LYS A 146 -14.72 14.77 -12.43
C LYS A 146 -13.27 14.45 -12.80
N ASN A 147 -12.30 15.04 -12.09
CA ASN A 147 -10.86 14.86 -12.31
C ASN A 147 -10.14 14.47 -11.01
N PRO A 148 -9.81 13.17 -10.81
CA PRO A 148 -9.04 12.73 -9.65
C PRO A 148 -7.60 13.28 -9.69
N SER A 149 -7.21 14.01 -8.64
CA SER A 149 -5.84 14.51 -8.44
C SER A 149 -4.83 13.37 -8.39
N LEU A 150 -5.22 12.20 -7.84
CA LEU A 150 -4.36 11.01 -7.75
C LEU A 150 -3.81 10.58 -9.13
N ILE A 151 -4.64 10.68 -10.17
CA ILE A 151 -4.34 10.18 -11.51
C ILE A 151 -3.40 11.13 -12.27
N GLN A 152 -3.34 12.41 -11.87
CA GLN A 152 -2.42 13.38 -12.46
C GLN A 152 -0.97 13.16 -12.03
N ILE A 153 -0.70 12.34 -11.02
CA ILE A 153 0.65 12.08 -10.51
C ILE A 153 1.31 10.99 -11.37
N HIS A 154 2.15 11.44 -12.32
CA HIS A 154 2.81 10.59 -13.33
C HIS A 154 4.22 10.11 -12.95
N GLN A 155 4.72 10.44 -11.76
CA GLN A 155 6.04 9.97 -11.29
C GLN A 155 5.96 8.55 -10.71
N LYS A 156 7.09 7.80 -10.78
CA LYS A 156 7.30 6.42 -10.30
C LYS A 156 6.33 6.05 -9.17
N GLN A 157 5.22 5.38 -9.50
CA GLN A 157 4.17 5.10 -8.53
C GLN A 157 4.73 4.19 -7.44
N SER A 158 4.60 4.57 -6.17
CA SER A 158 5.01 3.70 -5.07
C SER A 158 3.89 2.72 -4.72
N GLU A 159 4.27 1.50 -4.36
CA GLU A 159 3.37 0.42 -3.96
C GLU A 159 2.28 0.90 -2.98
N LYS A 160 2.68 1.66 -1.96
CA LYS A 160 1.77 2.12 -0.91
C LYS A 160 0.72 3.11 -1.42
N ILE A 161 1.02 3.92 -2.44
CA ILE A 161 0.02 4.81 -3.06
C ILE A 161 -1.02 3.97 -3.81
N ILE A 162 -0.60 2.94 -4.54
CA ILE A 162 -1.52 2.03 -5.25
C ILE A 162 -2.41 1.29 -4.23
N ILE A 163 -1.84 0.68 -3.19
CA ILE A 163 -2.61 0.02 -2.12
C ILE A 163 -3.60 1.01 -1.49
N CYS A 164 -3.18 2.24 -1.17
CA CYS A 164 -4.07 3.27 -0.62
C CYS A 164 -5.22 3.63 -1.57
N GLY A 165 -4.95 3.75 -2.88
CA GLY A 165 -5.95 4.00 -3.90
C GLY A 165 -7.01 2.89 -3.97
N PHE A 166 -6.59 1.62 -3.97
CA PHE A 166 -7.50 0.47 -3.94
C PHE A 166 -8.33 0.43 -2.65
N CYS A 167 -7.70 0.59 -1.48
CA CYS A 167 -8.39 0.64 -0.19
C CYS A 167 -9.44 1.75 -0.12
N ALA A 168 -9.17 2.90 -0.75
CA ALA A 168 -10.11 4.00 -0.84
C ALA A 168 -11.28 3.72 -1.80
N VAL A 169 -11.08 3.16 -3.00
CA VAL A 169 -12.20 2.98 -3.94
C VAL A 169 -13.04 1.72 -3.70
N PHE A 170 -12.42 0.61 -3.25
CA PHE A 170 -13.09 -0.70 -3.09
C PHE A 170 -13.62 -0.98 -1.67
N GLY A 171 -13.80 0.05 -0.83
CA GLY A 171 -14.61 -0.01 0.40
C GLY A 171 -14.05 -0.80 1.60
N ILE A 172 -12.81 -1.28 1.51
CA ILE A 172 -12.19 -2.28 2.41
C ILE A 172 -12.44 -2.05 3.90
N GLN A 173 -12.23 -0.83 4.38
CA GLN A 173 -12.41 -0.49 5.80
C GLN A 173 -13.79 0.11 6.07
N LYS A 174 -14.86 -0.72 6.09
CA LYS A 174 -16.26 -0.33 6.41
C LYS A 174 -16.71 0.99 5.75
N ASN A 175 -16.19 1.30 4.57
CA ASN A 175 -16.46 2.54 3.86
C ASN A 175 -17.37 2.22 2.68
N LYS A 176 -18.27 3.14 2.32
CA LYS A 176 -19.06 2.98 1.10
C LYS A 176 -18.09 2.96 -0.09
N ALA A 177 -18.16 1.91 -0.89
CA ALA A 177 -17.39 1.79 -2.11
C ALA A 177 -17.71 2.97 -3.05
N MET A 178 -16.72 3.40 -3.82
CA MET A 178 -16.93 4.46 -4.80
C MET A 178 -17.76 3.95 -5.99
N GLN A 179 -18.33 4.88 -6.78
CA GLN A 179 -19.07 4.50 -7.99
C GLN A 179 -18.16 3.74 -8.97
N PRO A 180 -18.67 2.75 -9.72
CA PRO A 180 -17.89 1.92 -10.64
C PRO A 180 -17.00 2.72 -11.58
N GLU A 181 -17.46 3.86 -12.10
CA GLU A 181 -16.68 4.71 -13.01
C GLU A 181 -15.41 5.28 -12.37
N MET A 182 -15.41 5.50 -11.05
CA MET A 182 -14.22 5.91 -10.31
C MET A 182 -13.32 4.72 -9.97
N GLN A 183 -13.91 3.56 -9.65
CA GLN A 183 -13.17 2.33 -9.45
C GLN A 183 -12.40 1.96 -10.74
N GLN A 184 -13.02 2.08 -11.91
CA GLN A 184 -12.38 1.90 -13.22
C GLN A 184 -11.22 2.89 -13.44
N LYS A 185 -11.42 4.19 -13.21
CA LYS A 185 -10.35 5.19 -13.38
C LYS A 185 -9.11 4.91 -12.51
N VAL A 186 -9.30 4.48 -11.26
CA VAL A 186 -8.18 4.10 -10.38
C VAL A 186 -7.53 2.79 -10.83
N LEU A 187 -8.32 1.84 -11.34
CA LEU A 187 -7.81 0.60 -11.91
C LEU A 187 -6.96 0.83 -13.17
N GLU A 188 -7.43 1.69 -14.09
CA GLU A 188 -6.70 2.15 -15.29
C GLU A 188 -5.37 2.79 -14.91
N TRP A 189 -5.40 3.75 -13.98
CA TRP A 189 -4.22 4.45 -13.49
C TRP A 189 -3.19 3.52 -12.85
N ALA A 190 -3.62 2.58 -12.00
CA ALA A 190 -2.70 1.63 -11.36
C ALA A 190 -2.10 0.63 -12.36
N VAL A 191 -2.86 0.19 -13.36
CA VAL A 191 -2.40 -0.71 -14.42
C VAL A 191 -1.48 0.02 -15.43
N SER A 192 -1.58 1.34 -15.54
CA SER A 192 -0.63 2.16 -16.32
C SER A 192 0.72 2.40 -15.61
N ALA A 193 0.89 1.94 -14.38
CA ALA A 193 2.12 2.08 -13.62
C ALA A 193 3.28 1.25 -14.22
N PRO A 194 4.54 1.73 -14.16
CA PRO A 194 5.71 0.93 -14.54
C PRO A 194 5.89 -0.35 -13.69
N PHE A 195 5.29 -0.38 -12.50
CA PHE A 195 5.30 -1.51 -11.58
C PHE A 195 3.92 -1.60 -10.90
N PHE A 196 3.30 -2.77 -10.95
CA PHE A 196 2.06 -3.06 -10.23
C PHE A 196 2.39 -3.98 -9.04
N PRO A 197 2.16 -3.55 -7.80
CA PRO A 197 2.52 -4.32 -6.61
C PRO A 197 1.61 -5.53 -6.41
N GLU A 198 2.10 -6.54 -5.67
CA GLU A 198 1.21 -7.60 -5.20
C GLU A 198 0.20 -7.03 -4.18
N LEU A 199 -1.08 -7.11 -4.50
CA LEU A 199 -2.13 -6.60 -3.63
C LEU A 199 -2.34 -7.55 -2.43
N PRO A 200 -2.42 -7.04 -1.19
CA PRO A 200 -2.80 -7.84 -0.02
C PRO A 200 -4.09 -8.63 -0.25
N GLY A 201 -4.23 -9.81 0.35
CA GLY A 201 -5.38 -10.71 0.10
C GLY A 201 -6.74 -10.03 0.29
N ILE A 202 -6.90 -9.28 1.38
CA ILE A 202 -8.11 -8.50 1.68
C ILE A 202 -8.43 -7.47 0.58
N VAL A 203 -7.40 -6.89 -0.05
CA VAL A 203 -7.55 -5.95 -1.18
C VAL A 203 -7.99 -6.67 -2.45
N ARG A 204 -7.44 -7.86 -2.73
CA ARG A 204 -7.86 -8.71 -3.84
C ARG A 204 -9.30 -9.19 -3.69
N GLU A 205 -9.69 -9.64 -2.50
CA GLU A 205 -11.06 -10.08 -2.21
C GLU A 205 -12.08 -8.94 -2.37
N SER A 206 -11.75 -7.76 -1.87
CA SER A 206 -12.61 -6.58 -1.98
C SER A 206 -12.74 -6.11 -3.44
N LEU A 207 -11.63 -6.10 -4.20
CA LEU A 207 -11.64 -5.88 -5.65
C LEU A 207 -12.57 -6.88 -6.36
N LYS A 208 -12.40 -8.19 -6.14
CA LYS A 208 -13.26 -9.23 -6.75
C LYS A 208 -14.74 -9.00 -6.44
N ARG A 209 -15.06 -8.71 -5.17
CA ARG A 209 -16.43 -8.47 -4.70
C ARG A 209 -17.08 -7.27 -5.40
N GLU A 210 -16.36 -6.16 -5.48
CA GLU A 210 -16.87 -4.94 -6.10
C GLU A 210 -16.97 -5.07 -7.63
N LEU A 211 -16.00 -5.72 -8.29
CA LEU A 211 -16.06 -6.00 -9.73
C LEU A 211 -17.24 -6.91 -10.12
N MET A 212 -17.68 -7.83 -9.25
CA MET A 212 -18.90 -8.62 -9.48
C MET A 212 -20.17 -7.76 -9.47
N ASN A 213 -20.15 -6.62 -8.79
CA ASN A 213 -21.28 -5.69 -8.67
C ASN A 213 -21.28 -4.58 -9.75
N TRP A 214 -20.32 -4.59 -10.69
CA TRP A 214 -20.24 -3.58 -11.74
C TRP A 214 -21.37 -3.74 -12.78
N PRO A 215 -21.88 -2.64 -13.36
CA PRO A 215 -22.83 -2.68 -14.47
C PRO A 215 -22.27 -3.43 -15.69
N MET A 216 -23.06 -4.32 -16.28
CA MET A 216 -22.70 -5.11 -17.47
C MET A 216 -22.11 -4.27 -18.63
N LYS A 217 -22.55 -3.02 -18.77
CA LYS A 217 -22.07 -2.05 -19.77
C LYS A 217 -20.57 -1.71 -19.66
N MET A 218 -19.92 -1.97 -18.52
CA MET A 218 -18.51 -1.68 -18.24
C MET A 218 -17.60 -2.91 -18.39
N PHE A 219 -18.18 -4.07 -18.72
CA PHE A 219 -17.45 -5.32 -18.84
C PHE A 219 -16.53 -5.41 -20.08
N PRO A 220 -16.82 -4.78 -21.24
CA PRO A 220 -15.87 -4.70 -22.34
C PRO A 220 -14.56 -4.01 -21.94
N GLU A 221 -14.65 -2.89 -21.23
CA GLU A 221 -13.53 -2.11 -20.70
C GLU A 221 -12.76 -2.91 -19.64
N LEU A 222 -13.49 -3.54 -18.71
CA LEU A 222 -12.90 -4.44 -17.71
C LEU A 222 -12.15 -5.61 -18.38
N LYS A 223 -12.67 -6.18 -19.48
CA LYS A 223 -12.00 -7.25 -20.24
C LYS A 223 -10.72 -6.78 -20.91
N SER A 224 -10.63 -5.51 -21.32
CA SER A 224 -9.40 -4.86 -21.80
C SER A 224 -8.40 -4.57 -20.66
N LEU A 225 -8.90 -4.21 -19.47
CA LEU A 225 -8.07 -3.92 -18.30
C LEU A 225 -7.46 -5.19 -17.68
N VAL A 226 -8.25 -6.25 -17.49
CA VAL A 226 -7.81 -7.52 -16.91
C VAL A 226 -6.70 -8.18 -17.75
N ARG A 227 -6.65 -7.97 -19.06
CA ARG A 227 -5.54 -8.41 -19.93
C ARG A 227 -4.19 -7.80 -19.55
N ARG A 228 -4.19 -6.60 -18.96
CA ARG A 228 -3.00 -5.83 -18.55
C ARG A 228 -2.65 -6.00 -17.07
N PHE A 229 -3.43 -6.77 -16.30
CA PHE A 229 -3.09 -7.10 -14.91
C PHE A 229 -1.87 -8.05 -14.85
N PRO A 230 -1.11 -8.03 -13.74
CA PRO A 230 -0.16 -9.11 -13.43
C PRO A 230 -0.86 -10.48 -13.43
N GLU A 231 -0.15 -11.51 -13.87
CA GLU A 231 -0.75 -12.84 -14.12
C GLU A 231 -1.38 -13.46 -12.86
N SER A 232 -0.87 -13.14 -11.66
CA SER A 232 -1.48 -13.52 -10.37
C SER A 232 -2.88 -12.91 -10.21
N LEU A 233 -2.99 -11.58 -10.26
CA LEU A 233 -4.25 -10.86 -10.14
C LEU A 233 -5.23 -11.17 -11.29
N LYS A 234 -4.69 -11.38 -12.49
CA LYS A 234 -5.45 -11.75 -13.68
C LYS A 234 -6.12 -13.11 -13.51
N LYS A 235 -5.40 -14.14 -13.09
CA LYS A 235 -5.98 -15.46 -12.75
C LYS A 235 -7.05 -15.32 -11.67
N ASP A 236 -6.71 -14.59 -10.59
CA ASP A 236 -7.59 -14.30 -9.47
C ASP A 236 -8.94 -13.69 -9.89
N VAL A 237 -8.94 -12.75 -10.84
CA VAL A 237 -10.14 -12.03 -11.29
C VAL A 237 -10.88 -12.77 -12.42
N VAL A 238 -10.17 -13.39 -13.37
CA VAL A 238 -10.75 -14.16 -14.49
C VAL A 238 -11.50 -15.38 -13.99
N GLN A 239 -10.98 -16.10 -12.99
CA GLN A 239 -11.64 -17.28 -12.44
C GLN A 239 -12.93 -16.93 -11.68
N SER A 240 -12.97 -15.78 -11.01
CA SER A 240 -14.10 -15.36 -10.17
C SER A 240 -15.21 -14.60 -10.92
N LEU A 241 -14.97 -14.10 -12.14
CA LEU A 241 -15.96 -13.32 -12.90
C LEU A 241 -16.64 -14.16 -14.02
N PRO A 242 -17.96 -14.45 -13.94
CA PRO A 242 -18.66 -15.33 -14.89
C PRO A 242 -18.57 -14.92 -16.37
N VAL A 243 -18.37 -13.63 -16.64
CA VAL A 243 -18.31 -13.06 -18.01
C VAL A 243 -17.03 -13.43 -18.76
N PHE A 244 -15.97 -13.82 -18.05
CA PHE A 244 -14.77 -14.36 -18.70
C PHE A 244 -14.91 -15.85 -19.02
N GLN A 245 -15.68 -16.59 -18.22
CA GLN A 245 -15.89 -18.04 -18.39
C GLN A 245 -16.70 -18.36 -19.67
N LYS A 246 -17.64 -17.50 -20.09
CA LYS A 246 -18.48 -17.70 -21.29
C LYS A 246 -17.78 -17.56 -22.65
N THR A 247 -16.46 -17.34 -22.72
CA THR A 247 -15.74 -17.18 -24.00
C THR A 247 -14.97 -18.43 -24.46
N VAL A 248 -15.13 -19.59 -23.82
CA VAL A 248 -14.30 -20.79 -24.09
C VAL A 248 -15.13 -22.09 -24.16
N GLN A 249 -16.14 -22.16 -25.04
CA GLN A 249 -16.71 -23.43 -25.51
C GLN A 249 -17.18 -23.35 -26.98
N THR A 250 -16.96 -24.46 -27.73
CA THR A 250 -17.29 -24.71 -29.17
C THR A 250 -16.54 -23.86 -30.23
N PRO A 251 -16.23 -24.40 -31.43
CA PRO A 251 -16.89 -25.49 -32.19
C PRO A 251 -16.40 -26.90 -31.81
N MET A 252 -17.21 -27.95 -31.78
CA MET A 252 -18.12 -28.52 -32.80
C MET A 252 -17.38 -29.36 -33.84
N ASN A 253 -17.55 -30.67 -33.78
CA ASN A 253 -17.38 -31.56 -34.93
C ASN A 253 -18.52 -32.58 -34.95
N ARG A 254 -19.14 -32.75 -36.12
CA ARG A 254 -20.20 -33.72 -36.41
C ARG A 254 -19.61 -34.93 -37.11
N GLU A 255 -20.44 -35.97 -37.23
CA GLU A 255 -20.22 -37.18 -38.05
C GLU A 255 -19.08 -38.09 -37.54
N SER A 256 -19.21 -39.42 -37.58
CA SER A 256 -20.08 -40.25 -38.42
C SER A 256 -20.57 -41.51 -37.70
N SER A 257 -21.78 -41.95 -38.02
CA SER A 257 -22.12 -43.39 -38.01
C SER A 257 -21.77 -43.99 -39.36
N PRO A 258 -21.49 -45.29 -39.43
CA PRO A 258 -22.31 -46.08 -40.34
C PRO A 258 -22.77 -47.43 -39.76
N VAL A 259 -23.99 -47.81 -40.17
CA VAL A 259 -24.59 -49.14 -39.98
C VAL A 259 -23.86 -50.19 -40.82
N LYS A 260 -23.72 -51.43 -40.30
CA LYS A 260 -23.64 -52.66 -41.11
C LYS A 260 -23.98 -53.93 -40.30
N LEU A 261 -25.03 -54.62 -40.74
CA LEU A 261 -25.33 -56.06 -40.65
C LEU A 261 -25.34 -56.58 -42.13
N PRO A 262 -25.46 -57.89 -42.48
CA PRO A 262 -25.87 -59.07 -41.68
C PRO A 262 -25.05 -60.38 -41.96
N GLU A 263 -25.59 -61.54 -41.49
CA GLU A 263 -25.29 -62.95 -41.87
C GLU A 263 -23.92 -63.55 -41.43
N LYS A 264 -23.73 -64.84 -41.07
CA LYS A 264 -24.54 -66.10 -40.98
C LYS A 264 -23.84 -67.02 -39.91
N ARG A 265 -24.21 -68.26 -39.52
CA ARG A 265 -25.18 -69.28 -40.02
C ARG A 265 -25.84 -70.10 -38.87
N GLU A 266 -25.77 -71.44 -38.89
CA GLU A 266 -26.44 -72.48 -38.07
C GLU A 266 -25.43 -73.38 -37.32
N ASP A 267 -25.83 -74.00 -36.20
CA ASP A 267 -25.76 -75.47 -36.00
C ASP A 267 -26.40 -75.96 -34.66
N VAL A 268 -27.15 -77.06 -34.72
CA VAL A 268 -27.85 -77.82 -33.65
C VAL A 268 -27.98 -79.26 -34.21
N PRO A 269 -27.64 -80.39 -33.52
CA PRO A 269 -28.51 -80.95 -32.46
C PRO A 269 -27.91 -81.97 -31.45
N GLN A 270 -28.82 -82.61 -30.70
CA GLN A 270 -28.79 -83.87 -29.88
C GLN A 270 -28.92 -83.65 -28.36
N GLN A 271 -30.08 -83.89 -27.74
CA GLN A 271 -30.80 -85.15 -27.42
C GLN A 271 -30.24 -85.96 -26.24
N ALA A 272 -31.09 -86.19 -25.24
CA ALA A 272 -30.96 -87.16 -24.14
C ALA A 272 -32.39 -87.55 -23.63
N PRO A 273 -32.59 -88.73 -22.99
CA PRO A 273 -33.80 -89.53 -23.26
C PRO A 273 -34.88 -89.57 -22.17
N ILE A 274 -36.02 -90.16 -22.55
CA ILE A 274 -37.18 -90.54 -21.71
C ILE A 274 -36.93 -91.92 -21.07
N PRO A 275 -37.31 -92.18 -19.79
CA PRO A 275 -37.32 -93.53 -19.21
C PRO A 275 -38.61 -94.31 -19.53
N GLU A 276 -38.48 -95.61 -19.68
CA GLU A 276 -39.53 -96.54 -20.12
C GLU A 276 -40.57 -96.90 -19.06
N LYS A 277 -41.72 -97.40 -19.53
CA LYS A 277 -42.75 -98.06 -18.70
C LYS A 277 -42.32 -99.49 -18.37
N GLN A 278 -42.51 -99.93 -17.13
CA GLN A 278 -42.61 -101.36 -16.79
C GLN A 278 -44.07 -101.83 -16.86
N ALA A 279 -44.28 -103.10 -17.22
CA ALA A 279 -45.60 -103.74 -17.32
C ALA A 279 -45.53 -105.22 -16.88
N GLY A 280 -46.67 -105.75 -16.42
CA GLY A 280 -46.83 -107.08 -15.77
C GLY A 280 -46.67 -106.97 -14.26
N GLY A 281 -47.60 -107.37 -13.39
CA GLY A 281 -48.61 -108.45 -13.46
C GLY A 281 -48.26 -109.46 -12.34
N ASN A 282 -49.14 -110.07 -11.55
CA ASN A 282 -50.61 -110.11 -11.47
C ASN A 282 -51.02 -110.09 -9.97
N GLY A 283 -52.33 -109.99 -9.68
CA GLY A 283 -52.85 -110.22 -8.33
C GLY A 283 -54.32 -109.82 -8.21
N ASP A 284 -55.22 -110.79 -8.36
CA ASP A 284 -56.67 -110.57 -8.26
C ASP A 284 -57.09 -109.99 -6.90
N HIS A 285 -58.13 -109.17 -6.87
CA HIS A 285 -59.39 -109.49 -6.17
C HIS A 285 -60.50 -108.50 -6.52
N HIS A 286 -61.75 -108.98 -6.43
CA HIS A 286 -62.95 -108.25 -6.85
C HIS A 286 -63.24 -106.98 -6.03
N HIS A 287 -63.54 -105.87 -6.72
CA HIS A 287 -64.92 -105.39 -6.77
C HIS A 287 -65.11 -104.36 -7.90
N ASN A 288 -66.24 -104.44 -8.61
CA ASN A 288 -66.69 -103.38 -9.50
C ASN A 288 -67.14 -102.19 -8.65
N ASP A 289 -66.33 -101.14 -8.61
CA ASP A 289 -66.77 -99.83 -8.12
C ASP A 289 -66.21 -98.71 -9.01
N LEU A 290 -67.04 -98.28 -9.97
CA LEU A 290 -66.72 -97.17 -10.86
C LEU A 290 -66.57 -95.83 -10.09
N SER A 291 -67.10 -95.74 -8.87
CA SER A 291 -66.93 -94.54 -8.03
C SER A 291 -65.50 -94.43 -7.47
N PHE A 292 -64.86 -95.55 -7.12
CA PHE A 292 -63.50 -95.58 -6.56
C PHE A 292 -62.45 -95.00 -7.52
N TRP A 293 -62.55 -95.36 -8.80
CA TRP A 293 -61.66 -94.85 -9.85
C TRP A 293 -61.96 -93.40 -10.23
N ALA A 294 -63.24 -93.00 -10.26
CA ALA A 294 -63.61 -91.61 -10.47
C ALA A 294 -62.99 -90.70 -9.39
N ASP A 295 -63.10 -91.07 -8.11
CA ASP A 295 -62.54 -90.31 -6.98
C ASP A 295 -61.00 -90.25 -7.03
N HIS A 296 -60.34 -91.31 -7.53
CA HIS A 296 -58.89 -91.31 -7.74
C HIS A 296 -58.44 -90.42 -8.91
N ILE A 297 -59.19 -90.42 -10.02
CA ILE A 297 -58.93 -89.52 -11.16
C ILE A 297 -59.13 -88.07 -10.74
N ASP A 298 -60.21 -87.75 -10.04
CA ASP A 298 -60.50 -86.41 -9.54
C ASP A 298 -59.42 -85.90 -8.58
N LYS A 299 -58.93 -86.78 -7.70
CA LYS A 299 -57.83 -86.51 -6.76
C LYS A 299 -56.48 -86.34 -7.47
N LEU A 300 -56.26 -87.01 -8.61
CA LEU A 300 -55.09 -86.80 -9.46
C LEU A 300 -55.19 -85.49 -10.24
N GLU A 301 -56.33 -85.15 -10.84
CA GLU A 301 -56.55 -83.86 -11.50
C GLU A 301 -56.33 -82.68 -10.56
N ARG A 302 -56.87 -82.74 -9.34
CA ARG A 302 -56.67 -81.70 -8.32
C ARG A 302 -55.18 -81.57 -7.93
N LYS A 303 -54.41 -82.67 -7.93
CA LYS A 303 -52.95 -82.64 -7.73
C LYS A 303 -52.23 -82.05 -8.95
N CYS A 304 -52.60 -82.41 -10.17
CA CYS A 304 -52.03 -81.84 -11.40
C CYS A 304 -52.26 -80.33 -11.45
N LYS A 305 -53.51 -79.85 -11.26
CA LYS A 305 -53.86 -78.42 -11.19
C LYS A 305 -53.08 -77.69 -10.08
N LYS A 306 -52.83 -78.35 -8.95
CA LYS A 306 -51.98 -77.79 -7.88
C LYS A 306 -50.51 -77.69 -8.32
N PHE A 307 -49.94 -78.73 -8.91
CA PHE A 307 -48.55 -78.71 -9.40
C PHE A 307 -48.35 -77.74 -10.58
N GLU A 308 -49.34 -77.56 -11.45
CA GLU A 308 -49.32 -76.54 -12.52
C GLU A 308 -49.24 -75.13 -11.91
N LYS A 309 -50.05 -74.84 -10.88
CA LYS A 309 -50.01 -73.57 -10.15
C LYS A 309 -48.68 -73.35 -9.45
N GLU A 310 -48.16 -74.35 -8.73
CA GLU A 310 -46.85 -74.29 -8.07
C GLU A 310 -45.69 -74.13 -9.08
N SER A 311 -45.79 -74.76 -10.25
CA SER A 311 -44.80 -74.62 -11.34
C SER A 311 -44.82 -73.22 -11.95
N GLU A 312 -46.00 -72.64 -12.14
CA GLU A 312 -46.16 -71.30 -12.68
C GLU A 312 -45.70 -70.22 -11.67
N GLU A 313 -46.03 -70.38 -10.39
CA GLU A 313 -45.49 -69.54 -9.31
C GLU A 313 -43.95 -69.60 -9.24
N ALA A 314 -43.37 -70.81 -9.38
CA ALA A 314 -41.91 -70.98 -9.44
C ALA A 314 -41.28 -70.34 -10.69
N ARG A 315 -41.93 -70.42 -11.86
CA ARG A 315 -41.48 -69.74 -13.09
C ARG A 315 -41.46 -68.22 -12.92
N GLN A 316 -42.51 -67.65 -12.34
CA GLN A 316 -42.61 -66.21 -12.08
C GLN A 316 -41.54 -65.75 -11.07
N GLN A 317 -41.28 -66.53 -10.02
CA GLN A 317 -40.16 -66.27 -9.10
C GLN A 317 -38.80 -66.32 -9.82
N ILE A 318 -38.55 -67.32 -10.66
CA ILE A 318 -37.32 -67.43 -11.46
C ILE A 318 -37.15 -66.23 -12.39
N GLN A 319 -38.22 -65.76 -13.03
CA GLN A 319 -38.18 -64.58 -13.91
C GLN A 319 -37.89 -63.30 -13.12
N SER A 320 -38.52 -63.11 -11.96
CA SER A 320 -38.24 -61.99 -11.04
C SER A 320 -36.79 -62.00 -10.56
N LEU A 321 -36.26 -63.17 -10.17
CA LEU A 321 -34.87 -63.33 -9.73
C LEU A 321 -33.86 -63.07 -10.86
N LYS A 322 -34.17 -63.44 -12.10
CA LYS A 322 -33.35 -63.10 -13.28
C LYS A 322 -33.28 -61.59 -13.49
N ALA A 323 -34.43 -60.90 -13.49
CA ALA A 323 -34.48 -59.44 -13.61
C ALA A 323 -33.72 -58.73 -12.47
N GLY A 324 -33.87 -59.20 -11.22
CA GLY A 324 -33.11 -58.70 -10.07
C GLY A 324 -31.60 -58.92 -10.20
N LYS A 325 -31.18 -60.08 -10.72
CA LYS A 325 -29.76 -60.38 -11.01
C LYS A 325 -29.19 -59.44 -12.08
N GLU A 326 -29.91 -59.20 -13.17
CA GLU A 326 -29.48 -58.28 -14.23
C GLU A 326 -29.31 -56.84 -13.72
N GLN A 327 -30.23 -56.36 -12.88
CA GLN A 327 -30.10 -55.04 -12.23
C GLN A 327 -28.88 -54.96 -11.31
N LEU A 328 -28.60 -56.01 -10.52
CA LEU A 328 -27.42 -56.08 -9.65
C LEU A 328 -26.10 -56.15 -10.43
N VAL A 329 -26.06 -56.89 -11.54
CA VAL A 329 -24.90 -56.95 -12.43
C VAL A 329 -24.61 -55.55 -13.01
N LYS A 330 -25.64 -54.88 -13.55
CA LYS A 330 -25.49 -53.53 -14.09
C LYS A 330 -24.99 -52.53 -13.03
N LYS A 331 -25.55 -52.59 -11.81
CA LYS A 331 -25.09 -51.74 -10.70
C LYS A 331 -23.62 -52.02 -10.34
N SER A 332 -23.22 -53.29 -10.27
CA SER A 332 -21.83 -53.70 -10.02
C SER A 332 -20.86 -53.18 -11.10
N GLU A 333 -21.27 -53.17 -12.37
CA GLU A 333 -20.50 -52.57 -13.47
C GLU A 333 -20.39 -51.04 -13.36
N ASP A 334 -21.45 -50.37 -12.93
CA ASP A 334 -21.46 -48.92 -12.69
C ASP A 334 -20.56 -48.54 -11.51
N ASP A 335 -20.70 -49.23 -10.37
CA ASP A 335 -19.84 -49.07 -9.18
C ASP A 335 -18.36 -49.32 -9.54
N ARG A 336 -18.06 -50.35 -10.35
CA ARG A 336 -16.70 -50.67 -10.83
C ARG A 336 -16.13 -49.56 -11.72
N ARG A 337 -16.96 -48.94 -12.57
CA ARG A 337 -16.57 -47.78 -13.39
C ARG A 337 -16.32 -46.53 -12.54
N GLU A 338 -17.10 -46.31 -11.49
CA GLU A 338 -16.89 -45.20 -10.56
C GLU A 338 -15.59 -45.37 -9.74
N ILE A 339 -15.32 -46.57 -9.22
CA ILE A 339 -14.05 -46.90 -8.53
C ILE A 339 -12.84 -46.65 -9.45
N GLY A 340 -12.95 -46.95 -10.75
CA GLY A 340 -11.91 -46.64 -11.74
C GLY A 340 -11.62 -45.13 -11.82
N LYS A 341 -12.67 -44.31 -12.01
CA LYS A 341 -12.55 -42.84 -12.05
C LYS A 341 -11.95 -42.27 -10.76
N LEU A 342 -12.35 -42.79 -9.60
CA LEU A 342 -11.82 -42.34 -8.30
C LEU A 342 -10.32 -42.65 -8.13
N ARG A 343 -9.83 -43.77 -8.69
CA ARG A 343 -8.40 -44.10 -8.72
C ARG A 343 -7.61 -43.11 -9.60
N GLU A 344 -8.09 -42.83 -10.81
CA GLU A 344 -7.45 -41.83 -11.69
C GLU A 344 -7.39 -40.43 -11.04
N VAL A 345 -8.47 -40.02 -10.36
CA VAL A 345 -8.49 -38.75 -9.62
C VAL A 345 -7.47 -38.75 -8.48
N LYS A 346 -7.36 -39.84 -7.72
CA LYS A 346 -6.36 -39.99 -6.65
C LYS A 346 -4.93 -39.89 -7.18
N GLU A 347 -4.61 -40.57 -8.28
CA GLU A 347 -3.28 -40.51 -8.91
C GLU A 347 -2.94 -39.09 -9.38
N ARG A 348 -3.90 -38.39 -10.03
CA ARG A 348 -3.73 -36.99 -10.45
C ARG A 348 -3.59 -36.03 -9.26
N LEU A 349 -4.17 -36.33 -8.10
CA LEU A 349 -4.00 -35.54 -6.88
C LEU A 349 -2.64 -35.78 -6.23
N ASN A 350 -2.17 -37.03 -6.18
CA ASN A 350 -0.85 -37.38 -5.67
C ASN A 350 0.26 -36.69 -6.48
N GLY A 351 0.26 -36.79 -7.81
CA GLY A 351 1.26 -36.11 -8.65
C GLY A 351 1.22 -34.57 -8.55
N LYS A 352 0.06 -33.98 -8.22
CA LYS A 352 -0.03 -32.55 -7.89
C LYS A 352 0.54 -32.22 -6.50
N ALA A 353 0.40 -33.11 -5.53
CA ALA A 353 0.96 -32.93 -4.19
C ALA A 353 2.50 -32.97 -4.24
N GLU A 354 3.07 -33.96 -4.94
CA GLU A 354 4.52 -34.09 -5.17
C GLU A 354 5.09 -32.84 -5.86
N ALA A 355 4.47 -32.38 -6.95
CA ALA A 355 4.89 -31.17 -7.66
C ALA A 355 4.79 -29.88 -6.80
N LEU A 356 3.84 -29.80 -5.87
CA LEU A 356 3.75 -28.70 -4.92
C LEU A 356 4.82 -28.79 -3.82
N GLU A 357 5.18 -29.99 -3.38
CA GLU A 357 6.23 -30.20 -2.38
C GLU A 357 7.62 -29.82 -2.94
N ASP A 358 7.93 -30.23 -4.18
CA ASP A 358 9.16 -29.82 -4.86
C ASP A 358 9.23 -28.29 -5.09
N SER A 359 8.11 -27.67 -5.48
CA SER A 359 8.00 -26.21 -5.62
C SER A 359 8.23 -25.47 -4.29
N LEU A 360 7.65 -25.98 -3.19
CA LEU A 360 7.89 -25.44 -1.85
C LEU A 360 9.34 -25.61 -1.40
N LYS A 361 9.98 -26.74 -1.72
CA LYS A 361 11.40 -26.99 -1.44
C LYS A 361 12.32 -26.03 -2.20
N TYR A 362 12.02 -25.77 -3.47
CA TYR A 362 12.74 -24.79 -4.30
C TYR A 362 12.63 -23.36 -3.73
N GLU A 363 11.42 -22.88 -3.47
CA GLU A 363 11.21 -21.53 -2.93
C GLU A 363 11.78 -21.37 -1.51
N ARG A 364 11.78 -22.42 -0.67
CA ARG A 364 12.50 -22.41 0.63
C ARG A 364 14.00 -22.21 0.46
N GLY A 365 14.65 -22.90 -0.48
CA GLY A 365 16.09 -22.72 -0.76
C GLY A 365 16.43 -21.31 -1.28
N LYS A 366 15.55 -20.75 -2.12
CA LYS A 366 15.65 -19.39 -2.63
C LYS A 366 15.46 -18.34 -1.53
N ASN A 367 14.51 -18.53 -0.62
CA ASN A 367 14.31 -17.67 0.54
C ASN A 367 15.51 -17.70 1.49
N ALA A 368 16.06 -18.88 1.82
CA ALA A 368 17.28 -18.97 2.63
C ALA A 368 18.47 -18.24 1.98
N THR A 369 18.58 -18.29 0.65
CA THR A 369 19.60 -17.56 -0.11
C THR A 369 19.40 -16.03 -0.04
N GLN A 370 18.15 -15.57 -0.05
CA GLN A 370 17.82 -14.14 0.12
C GLN A 370 18.05 -13.66 1.55
N GLU A 371 17.69 -14.46 2.55
CA GLU A 371 17.90 -14.15 3.97
C GLU A 371 19.39 -13.99 4.30
N ASN A 372 20.25 -14.88 3.80
CA ASN A 372 21.71 -14.74 3.92
C ASN A 372 22.23 -13.44 3.28
N LYS A 373 21.68 -13.01 2.14
CA LYS A 373 22.03 -11.72 1.50
C LYS A 373 21.55 -10.52 2.33
N ILE A 374 20.38 -10.60 2.95
CA ILE A 374 19.86 -9.56 3.85
C ILE A 374 20.75 -9.45 5.10
N GLN A 375 21.19 -10.58 5.67
CA GLN A 375 22.11 -10.57 6.81
C GLN A 375 23.47 -9.96 6.47
N ASP A 376 24.05 -10.27 5.31
CA ASP A 376 25.30 -9.67 4.82
C ASP A 376 25.16 -8.15 4.56
N LEU A 377 24.06 -7.72 3.93
CA LEU A 377 23.76 -6.30 3.73
C LEU A 377 23.57 -5.54 5.06
N ASN A 378 22.91 -6.14 6.05
CA ASN A 378 22.74 -5.53 7.38
C ASN A 378 24.06 -5.40 8.14
N ARG A 379 24.99 -6.36 8.00
CA ARG A 379 26.36 -6.23 8.55
C ARG A 379 27.09 -5.05 7.91
N LYS A 380 27.07 -4.97 6.57
CA LYS A 380 27.67 -3.86 5.81
C LYS A 380 27.07 -2.49 6.16
N LEU A 381 25.75 -2.43 6.39
CA LEU A 381 25.08 -1.20 6.84
C LEU A 381 25.60 -0.76 8.21
N CYS A 382 25.67 -1.67 9.19
CA CYS A 382 26.21 -1.40 10.52
C CYS A 382 27.65 -0.86 10.48
N ASP A 383 28.50 -1.39 9.60
CA ASP A 383 29.88 -0.90 9.43
C ASP A 383 29.95 0.48 8.76
N VAL A 384 29.02 0.80 7.86
CA VAL A 384 28.89 2.15 7.27
C VAL A 384 28.36 3.15 8.31
N GLU A 385 27.39 2.77 9.14
CA GLU A 385 26.85 3.61 10.22
C GLU A 385 27.93 3.94 11.26
N LYS A 386 28.76 2.97 11.65
CA LYS A 386 29.93 3.21 12.52
C LYS A 386 30.90 4.20 11.89
N LYS A 387 31.28 4.01 10.62
CA LYS A 387 32.17 4.95 9.90
C LYS A 387 31.59 6.35 9.81
N HIS A 388 30.29 6.48 9.57
CA HIS A 388 29.60 7.77 9.56
C HIS A 388 29.62 8.44 10.94
N ALA A 389 29.44 7.68 12.02
CA ALA A 389 29.56 8.20 13.38
C ALA A 389 30.99 8.70 13.69
N THR A 390 32.02 7.94 13.32
CA THR A 390 33.43 8.34 13.47
C THR A 390 33.75 9.62 12.68
N LEU A 391 33.38 9.68 11.40
CA LEU A 391 33.57 10.88 10.56
C LEU A 391 32.80 12.09 11.14
N GLY A 392 31.62 11.88 11.71
CA GLY A 392 30.88 12.93 12.40
C GLY A 392 31.62 13.50 13.62
N GLN A 393 32.29 12.65 14.40
CA GLN A 393 33.14 13.05 15.52
C GLN A 393 34.41 13.80 15.04
N GLU A 394 35.07 13.32 14.00
CA GLU A 394 36.25 13.98 13.39
C GLU A 394 35.91 15.38 12.87
N ILE A 395 34.78 15.53 12.16
CA ILE A 395 34.30 16.84 11.66
C ILE A 395 34.01 17.80 12.81
N GLN A 396 33.43 17.30 13.92
CA GLN A 396 33.15 18.14 15.09
C GLN A 396 34.45 18.59 15.77
N HIS A 397 35.40 17.67 15.96
CA HIS A 397 36.71 17.98 16.53
C HIS A 397 37.51 18.99 15.69
N LEU A 398 37.49 18.85 14.35
CA LEU A 398 38.13 19.82 13.44
C LEU A 398 37.50 21.21 13.51
N LYS A 399 36.18 21.32 13.71
CA LYS A 399 35.52 22.62 13.93
C LYS A 399 35.97 23.27 15.23
N GLU A 400 36.10 22.50 16.30
CA GLU A 400 36.56 22.99 17.60
C GLU A 400 38.02 23.49 17.51
N ILE A 401 38.90 22.75 16.83
CA ILE A 401 40.27 23.18 16.53
C ILE A 401 40.30 24.49 15.73
N HIS A 402 39.56 24.57 14.61
CA HIS A 402 39.54 25.77 13.78
C HIS A 402 38.95 26.98 14.53
N GLN A 403 37.94 26.78 15.36
CA GLN A 403 37.33 27.86 16.14
C GLN A 403 38.26 28.36 17.26
N ALA A 404 39.02 27.47 17.90
CA ALA A 404 40.07 27.86 18.85
C ALA A 404 41.20 28.64 18.17
N GLU A 405 41.64 28.25 16.97
CA GLU A 405 42.69 28.97 16.25
C GLU A 405 42.22 30.35 15.74
N ILE A 406 40.96 30.47 15.27
CA ILE A 406 40.37 31.78 14.94
C ILE A 406 40.33 32.69 16.18
N GLN A 407 39.93 32.18 17.34
CA GLN A 407 39.94 32.95 18.59
C GLN A 407 41.35 33.40 18.98
N ARG A 408 42.35 32.51 18.85
CA ARG A 408 43.76 32.81 19.11
C ARG A 408 44.30 33.90 18.18
N LEU A 409 44.00 33.82 16.88
CA LEU A 409 44.42 34.81 15.90
C LEU A 409 43.76 36.18 16.16
N ASN A 410 42.47 36.21 16.50
CA ASN A 410 41.78 37.46 16.87
C ASN A 410 42.41 38.10 18.11
N GLN A 411 42.64 37.34 19.19
CA GLN A 411 43.31 37.85 20.39
C GLN A 411 44.70 38.44 20.10
N ARG A 412 45.44 37.84 19.17
CA ARG A 412 46.73 38.36 18.72
C ARG A 412 46.59 39.67 17.93
N ILE A 413 45.65 39.73 16.98
CA ILE A 413 45.37 40.93 16.20
C ILE A 413 44.95 42.09 17.12
N ASP A 414 44.03 41.85 18.05
CA ASP A 414 43.57 42.85 19.02
C ASP A 414 44.74 43.36 19.89
N GLY A 415 45.65 42.47 20.30
CA GLY A 415 46.87 42.83 21.04
C GLY A 415 47.86 43.66 20.22
N GLU A 416 48.11 43.29 18.97
CA GLU A 416 48.99 44.05 18.05
C GLU A 416 48.38 45.43 17.70
N VAL A 417 47.06 45.51 17.46
CA VAL A 417 46.33 46.78 17.24
C VAL A 417 46.41 47.67 18.48
N GLN A 418 46.12 47.14 19.66
CA GLN A 418 46.18 47.90 20.91
C GLN A 418 47.59 48.44 21.19
N TYR A 419 48.63 47.62 20.97
CA TYR A 419 50.02 48.04 21.07
C TYR A 419 50.34 49.21 20.11
N HIS A 420 49.94 49.12 18.84
CA HIS A 420 50.15 50.21 17.88
C HIS A 420 49.38 51.50 18.24
N VAL A 421 48.16 51.37 18.77
CA VAL A 421 47.38 52.50 19.27
C VAL A 421 48.08 53.18 20.45
N ASP A 422 48.61 52.43 21.41
CA ASP A 422 49.27 53.00 22.58
C ASP A 422 50.65 53.59 22.25
N VAL A 423 51.41 52.99 21.31
CA VAL A 423 52.62 53.60 20.74
C VAL A 423 52.30 54.94 20.07
N LEU A 424 51.21 55.03 19.30
CA LEU A 424 50.79 56.28 18.65
C LEU A 424 50.37 57.33 19.69
N LYS A 425 49.57 56.98 20.70
CA LYS A 425 49.21 57.87 21.81
C LYS A 425 50.45 58.43 22.51
N ASN A 426 51.43 57.58 22.83
CA ASN A 426 52.66 57.96 23.52
C ASN A 426 53.53 58.89 22.66
N ARG A 427 53.61 58.66 21.34
CA ARG A 427 54.28 59.57 20.40
C ARG A 427 53.61 60.95 20.36
N ILE A 428 52.29 60.99 20.22
CA ILE A 428 51.51 62.24 20.21
C ILE A 428 51.68 63.00 21.52
N ALA A 429 51.51 62.32 22.67
CA ALA A 429 51.65 62.93 23.99
C ALA A 429 53.05 63.52 24.19
N SER A 430 54.10 62.82 23.75
CA SER A 430 55.49 63.30 23.81
C SER A 430 55.75 64.50 22.90
N ALA A 431 55.23 64.48 21.67
CA ALA A 431 55.41 65.54 20.69
C ALA A 431 54.67 66.85 21.04
N LEU A 432 53.60 66.76 21.84
CA LEU A 432 52.78 67.90 22.28
C LEU A 432 53.11 68.37 23.71
N LEU A 433 53.93 67.64 24.47
CA LEU A 433 54.15 67.90 25.90
C LEU A 433 54.74 69.31 26.19
N SER A 434 55.58 69.84 25.30
CA SER A 434 56.09 71.21 25.39
C SER A 434 54.98 72.23 25.14
N ASP A 435 54.31 72.12 24.00
CA ASP A 435 53.38 73.13 23.48
C ASP A 435 52.12 73.22 24.36
N CYS A 436 51.70 72.11 24.97
CA CYS A 436 50.57 72.08 25.90
C CYS A 436 50.92 72.58 27.31
N LYS A 437 52.18 72.49 27.76
CA LYS A 437 52.61 73.00 29.08
C LYS A 437 52.48 74.52 29.17
N ASP A 438 52.73 75.23 28.08
CA ASP A 438 52.64 76.69 28.05
C ASP A 438 51.18 77.16 28.04
N MET A 439 50.27 76.41 27.40
CA MET A 439 48.83 76.71 27.43
C MET A 439 48.18 76.45 28.81
N GLN A 440 48.70 75.53 29.62
CA GLN A 440 48.16 75.21 30.95
C GLN A 440 48.30 76.34 32.00
N LYS A 441 48.96 77.46 31.69
CA LYS A 441 49.17 78.58 32.64
C LYS A 441 48.26 79.79 32.42
N ILE A 442 47.31 79.72 31.48
CA ILE A 442 46.51 80.87 31.03
C ILE A 442 45.14 80.94 31.75
N GLU A 443 45.15 81.16 33.07
CA GLU A 443 43.90 81.40 33.85
C GLU A 443 43.70 82.87 34.28
N LYS A 444 44.72 83.73 34.16
CA LYS A 444 44.67 85.13 34.68
C LYS A 444 45.24 86.21 33.75
N ILE A 445 45.43 85.91 32.47
CA ILE A 445 45.97 86.88 31.50
C ILE A 445 44.80 87.60 30.82
N ARG A 446 44.79 88.95 30.85
CA ARG A 446 43.82 89.75 30.07
C ARG A 446 43.98 89.42 28.58
N HIS A 447 42.87 89.15 27.90
CA HIS A 447 42.89 88.87 26.47
C HIS A 447 43.46 90.08 25.70
N SER A 448 44.55 89.85 24.97
CA SER A 448 45.18 90.82 24.08
C SER A 448 45.28 90.23 22.66
N ALA A 449 45.47 91.08 21.65
CA ALA A 449 45.65 90.62 20.27
C ALA A 449 46.87 89.68 20.14
N GLU A 450 47.98 89.99 20.82
CA GLU A 450 49.17 89.12 20.88
C GLU A 450 48.87 87.76 21.52
N LEU A 451 48.03 87.69 22.55
CA LEU A 451 47.66 86.43 23.19
C LEU A 451 46.87 85.54 22.21
N CYS A 452 45.95 86.13 21.45
CA CYS A 452 45.18 85.44 20.41
C CYS A 452 46.07 84.98 19.24
N GLU A 453 47.01 85.82 18.80
CA GLU A 453 47.95 85.48 17.72
C GLU A 453 48.89 84.33 18.14
N ASN A 454 49.45 84.39 19.36
CA ASN A 454 50.28 83.33 19.92
C ASN A 454 49.51 82.01 20.07
N LEU A 455 48.25 82.06 20.53
CA LEU A 455 47.38 80.88 20.58
C LEU A 455 47.12 80.30 19.18
N HIS A 456 46.86 81.15 18.18
CA HIS A 456 46.65 80.71 16.80
C HIS A 456 47.90 80.03 16.21
N ILE A 457 49.09 80.61 16.41
CA ILE A 457 50.38 80.03 15.99
C ILE A 457 50.64 78.69 16.70
N THR A 458 50.29 78.59 17.99
CA THR A 458 50.46 77.37 18.80
C THR A 458 49.54 76.25 18.31
N LEU A 459 48.24 76.53 18.15
CA LEU A 459 47.27 75.58 17.60
C LEU A 459 47.64 75.12 16.18
N LYS A 460 48.08 76.04 15.31
CA LYS A 460 48.57 75.73 13.96
C LYS A 460 49.80 74.82 13.99
N THR A 461 50.69 74.99 14.96
CA THR A 461 51.86 74.13 15.17
C THR A 461 51.45 72.74 15.65
N ILE A 462 50.49 72.65 16.58
CA ILE A 462 49.91 71.40 17.09
C ILE A 462 49.21 70.61 15.98
N PHE A 463 48.33 71.24 15.19
CA PHE A 463 47.69 70.58 14.05
C PHE A 463 48.71 70.11 13.01
N LYS A 464 49.78 70.88 12.75
CA LYS A 464 50.87 70.47 11.85
C LYS A 464 51.67 69.28 12.40
N LYS A 465 51.89 69.20 13.73
CA LYS A 465 52.51 68.03 14.38
C LYS A 465 51.60 66.80 14.26
N LEU A 466 50.32 66.92 14.58
CA LEU A 466 49.35 65.82 14.49
C LEU A 466 49.14 65.32 13.05
N SER A 467 49.15 66.22 12.07
CA SER A 467 49.07 65.87 10.64
C SER A 467 50.29 65.08 10.15
N ARG A 468 51.48 65.34 10.70
CA ARG A 468 52.69 64.51 10.45
C ARG A 468 52.60 63.11 11.06
N GLU A 469 51.83 62.94 12.12
CA GLU A 469 51.49 61.63 12.70
C GLU A 469 50.29 60.96 11.98
N GLY A 470 49.85 61.51 10.83
CA GLY A 470 48.82 60.91 9.97
C GLY A 470 47.37 61.26 10.34
N ILE A 471 47.14 62.06 11.38
CA ILE A 471 45.79 62.46 11.78
C ILE A 471 45.29 63.58 10.87
N LYS A 472 44.10 63.38 10.28
CA LYS A 472 43.41 64.36 9.45
C LYS A 472 42.42 65.17 10.31
N PHE A 473 42.29 66.45 9.99
CA PHE A 473 41.46 67.45 10.68
C PHE A 473 40.53 68.13 9.67
#